data_AF-A0A6G3YZD4-F1
#
_entry.id   AF-A0A6G3YZD4-F1
#
_cell.length_a   1.000
_cell.length_b   1.000
_cell.length_c   1.000
_cell.angle_alpha   90.00
_cell.angle_beta   90.00
_cell.angle_gamma   90.00
#
_symmetry.space_group_name_H-M   'P 1'
#
loop_
_entity.id
_entity.type
_entity.pdbx_description
1 polymer ?
#
loop_
_entity_poly.entity_id
_entity_poly.type
_entity_poly.pdbx_seq_one_letter_code
_entity_poly.pdbx_strand_id
1 'polypeptide(L)' 'VTVAMSPPFYVPERQPTAVLLKQLLQQRVHMAIVVDEYGGTVGLVTLEDILEELVGEIYDESDRPAFHQPTVGMPRIMPR' A
#
# COMPACT_ATOMS: atom_id res chain seq x y z
N VAL A 1 -18.10 22.62 15.86
CA VAL A 1 -16.97 21.96 15.18
C VAL A 1 -17.30 20.53 14.73
N THR A 2 -18.27 19.84 15.34
CA THR A 2 -18.61 18.44 15.04
C THR A 2 -19.34 18.18 13.72
N VAL A 3 -19.83 19.22 13.05
CA VAL A 3 -20.73 19.10 11.88
C VAL A 3 -20.01 18.64 10.59
N ALA A 4 -18.67 18.60 10.59
CA ALA A 4 -17.85 18.25 9.43
C ALA A 4 -17.14 16.88 9.55
N MET A 5 -17.39 16.10 10.61
CA MET A 5 -16.71 14.83 10.86
C MET A 5 -17.56 13.66 10.33
N SER A 6 -17.06 12.98 9.30
CA SER A 6 -17.60 11.68 8.87
C SER A 6 -17.09 10.56 9.79
N PRO A 7 -17.89 9.50 10.02
CA PRO A 7 -17.42 8.36 10.80
C PRO A 7 -16.23 7.69 10.10
N PRO A 8 -15.18 7.32 10.85
CA PRO A 8 -14.05 6.60 10.29
C PRO A 8 -14.45 5.18 9.85
N PHE A 9 -13.79 4.68 8.81
CA PHE A 9 -13.93 3.30 8.35
C PHE A 9 -12.82 2.45 8.97
N TYR A 10 -13.17 1.32 9.57
CA TYR A 10 -12.23 0.45 10.29
C TYR A 10 -12.06 -0.88 9.57
N VAL A 11 -10.82 -1.38 9.52
CA VAL A 11 -10.47 -2.62 8.83
C VAL A 11 -9.48 -3.45 9.66
N PRO A 12 -9.60 -4.80 9.70
CA PRO A 12 -8.66 -5.65 10.43
C PRO A 12 -7.26 -5.67 9.78
N GLU A 13 -6.20 -5.73 10.58
CA GLU A 13 -4.80 -5.81 10.08
C GLU A 13 -4.52 -7.02 9.19
N ARG A 14 -5.25 -8.13 9.39
CA ARG A 14 -5.05 -9.40 8.67
C ARG A 14 -5.89 -9.52 7.40
N GLN A 15 -6.59 -8.46 6.99
CA GLN A 15 -7.46 -8.51 5.82
C GLN A 15 -6.64 -8.48 4.51
N PRO A 16 -6.93 -9.34 3.52
CA PRO A 16 -6.22 -9.31 2.24
C PRO A 16 -6.42 -7.98 1.48
N THR A 17 -5.34 -7.46 0.91
CA THR A 17 -5.29 -6.17 0.18
C THR A 17 -6.34 -6.07 -0.93
N ALA A 18 -6.56 -7.12 -1.73
CA ALA A 18 -7.58 -7.13 -2.78
C ALA A 18 -9.03 -7.03 -2.23
N VAL A 19 -9.28 -7.60 -1.05
CA VAL A 19 -10.58 -7.51 -0.37
C VAL A 19 -10.77 -6.10 0.19
N LEU A 20 -9.71 -5.54 0.79
CA LEU A 20 -9.68 -4.17 1.30
C LEU A 20 -9.93 -3.15 0.18
N LEU A 21 -9.26 -3.27 -0.97
CA LEU A 21 -9.50 -2.45 -2.16
C LEU A 21 -10.99 -2.43 -2.54
N LYS A 22 -11.58 -3.62 -2.65
CA LYS A 22 -13.00 -3.76 -3.00
C LYS A 22 -13.92 -3.06 -2.00
N GLN A 23 -13.63 -3.17 -0.71
CA GLN A 23 -14.41 -2.50 0.34
C GLN A 23 -14.31 -0.99 0.27
N LEU A 24 -13.09 -0.43 0.14
CA LEU A 24 -12.90 1.02 0.02
C LEU A 24 -13.64 1.61 -1.19
N LEU A 25 -13.57 0.92 -2.33
CA LEU A 25 -14.31 1.30 -3.54
C LEU A 25 -15.83 1.24 -3.36
N GLN A 26 -16.34 0.19 -2.70
CA GLN A 26 -17.77 0.02 -2.42
C GLN A 26 -18.30 1.08 -1.44
N GLN A 27 -17.52 1.39 -0.41
CA GLN A 27 -17.88 2.37 0.62
C GLN A 27 -17.65 3.82 0.18
N ARG A 28 -17.01 4.05 -0.98
CA ARG A 28 -16.63 5.38 -1.48
C ARG A 28 -15.76 6.16 -0.49
N VAL A 29 -14.84 5.46 0.18
CA VAL A 29 -13.88 6.05 1.11
C VAL A 29 -12.45 5.79 0.62
N HIS A 30 -11.57 6.77 0.83
CA HIS A 30 -10.18 6.71 0.38
C HIS A 30 -9.21 6.32 1.50
N MET A 31 -9.69 6.21 2.74
CA MET A 31 -8.87 6.08 3.93
C MET A 31 -9.57 5.18 4.96
N ALA A 32 -8.81 4.33 5.62
CA ALA A 32 -9.30 3.45 6.66
C ALA A 32 -8.32 3.30 7.81
N ILE A 33 -8.86 3.18 9.02
CA ILE A 33 -8.10 2.92 10.23
C ILE A 33 -7.92 1.41 10.36
N VAL A 34 -6.68 0.97 10.47
CA VAL A 34 -6.31 -0.43 10.65
C VAL A 34 -6.34 -0.76 12.14
N VAL A 35 -7.06 -1.83 12.50
CA VAL A 35 -7.22 -2.28 13.88
C VAL A 35 -6.73 -3.72 14.07
N ASP A 36 -6.22 -3.99 15.26
CA ASP A 36 -5.89 -5.33 15.70
C ASP A 36 -7.12 -6.08 16.27
N GLU A 37 -6.92 -7.32 16.69
CA GLU A 37 -7.97 -8.19 17.22
C GLU A 37 -8.52 -7.75 18.59
N TYR A 38 -7.82 -6.86 19.28
CA TYR A 38 -8.19 -6.30 20.58
C TYR A 38 -8.80 -4.89 20.44
N GLY A 39 -8.95 -4.38 19.21
CA GLY A 39 -9.48 -3.05 18.93
C GLY A 39 -8.44 -1.93 19.09
N GLY A 40 -7.16 -2.27 19.22
CA GLY A 40 -6.05 -1.33 19.18
C GLY A 40 -5.84 -0.81 17.76
N THR A 41 -5.53 0.47 17.63
CA THR A 41 -5.17 1.07 16.33
C THR A 41 -3.74 0.66 15.96
N VAL A 42 -3.61 -0.07 14.87
CA VAL A 42 -2.31 -0.42 14.28
C VAL A 42 -1.79 0.75 13.44
N GLY A 43 -2.68 1.38 12.67
CA GLY A 43 -2.31 2.48 11.78
C GLY A 43 -3.43 2.95 10.87
N LEU A 44 -3.02 3.53 9.74
CA LEU A 44 -3.89 4.06 8.69
C LEU A 44 -3.45 3.46 7.36
N VAL A 45 -4.41 3.23 6.47
CA VAL A 45 -4.16 2.85 5.09
C VAL A 45 -4.96 3.74 4.16
N THR A 46 -4.43 4.03 2.97
CA THR A 46 -5.16 4.74 1.93
C THR A 46 -5.38 3.87 0.70
N LEU A 47 -6.32 4.30 -0.14
CA LEU A 47 -6.62 3.63 -1.40
C LEU A 47 -5.40 3.61 -2.33
N GLU A 48 -4.58 4.66 -2.30
CA GLU A 48 -3.38 4.81 -3.12
C GLU A 48 -2.32 3.76 -2.76
N ASP A 49 -2.02 3.58 -1.46
CA ASP A 49 -1.05 2.57 -0.98
C ASP A 49 -1.45 1.15 -1.42
N ILE A 50 -2.75 0.85 -1.32
CA ILE A 50 -3.33 -0.44 -1.71
C ILE A 50 -3.22 -0.67 -3.22
N LEU A 51 -3.42 0.37 -4.02
CA LEU A 51 -3.29 0.28 -5.47
C LEU A 51 -1.83 0.07 -5.88
N GLU A 52 -0.88 0.78 -5.24
CA GLU A 52 0.55 0.62 -5.47
C GLU A 52 1.00 -0.82 -5.17
N GLU A 53 0.56 -1.40 -4.04
CA GLU A 53 0.90 -2.77 -3.67
C GLU A 53 0.38 -3.82 -4.66
N LEU A 54 -0.86 -3.63 -5.17
CA LEU A 54 -1.49 -4.60 -6.07
C LEU A 54 -1.05 -4.46 -7.53
N VAL A 55 -0.77 -3.25 -7.99
CA VAL A 55 -0.46 -2.97 -9.40
C VAL A 55 1.05 -2.98 -9.65
N GLY A 56 1.86 -2.53 -8.70
CA GLY A 56 3.30 -2.37 -8.87
C GLY A 56 3.67 -1.43 -10.03
N GLU A 57 4.91 -1.55 -10.52
CA GLU A 57 5.33 -0.94 -11.79
C GLU A 57 4.74 -1.77 -12.94
N ILE A 58 3.75 -1.22 -13.65
CA ILE A 58 3.20 -1.85 -14.84
C ILE A 58 4.30 -1.85 -15.90
N TYR A 59 4.98 -2.99 -16.08
CA TYR A 59 5.92 -3.18 -17.18
C TYR A 59 5.16 -3.06 -18.50
N ASP A 60 5.50 -2.07 -19.32
CA ASP A 60 4.97 -2.00 -20.68
C ASP A 60 5.51 -3.18 -21.49
N GLU A 61 4.78 -3.63 -22.52
CA GLU A 61 5.21 -4.75 -23.39
C GLU A 61 6.56 -4.45 -24.10
N SER A 62 6.96 -3.18 -24.09
CA SER A 62 8.21 -2.65 -24.62
C SER A 62 9.37 -2.61 -23.61
N ASP A 63 9.10 -2.78 -22.31
CA ASP A 63 10.12 -2.72 -21.26
C ASP A 63 10.84 -4.06 -21.13
N ARG A 64 12.09 -4.10 -21.62
CA ARG A 64 13.04 -5.11 -21.17
C ARG A 64 13.24 -4.90 -19.68
N PRO A 65 13.12 -5.93 -18.82
CA PRO A 65 13.25 -5.76 -17.38
C PRO A 65 14.68 -5.29 -17.07
N ALA A 66 14.86 -3.99 -16.94
CA ALA A 66 15.97 -3.43 -16.20
C ALA A 66 15.64 -3.70 -14.73
N PHE A 67 15.93 -4.93 -14.30
CA PHE A 67 15.88 -5.31 -12.90
C PHE A 67 16.58 -4.22 -12.09
N HIS A 68 15.83 -3.60 -11.20
CA HIS A 68 16.34 -2.72 -10.16
C HIS A 68 17.42 -3.52 -9.41
N GLN A 69 18.69 -3.17 -9.60
CA GLN A 69 19.75 -3.72 -8.76
C GLN A 69 19.49 -3.22 -7.34
N PRO A 70 19.25 -4.07 -6.33
CA PRO A 70 19.42 -3.61 -4.96
C PRO A 70 20.88 -3.18 -4.82
N THR A 71 21.12 -1.90 -4.54
CA THR A 71 22.49 -1.43 -4.29
C THR A 71 22.94 -2.01 -2.96
N VAL A 72 23.49 -3.22 -2.98
CA VAL A 72 24.22 -3.81 -1.84
C VAL A 72 25.52 -4.41 -2.37
N GLY A 73 26.62 -3.68 -2.12
CA GLY A 73 27.97 -4.23 -1.99
C GLY A 73 28.66 -4.73 -3.26
N MET A 74 29.24 -3.81 -4.04
CA MET A 74 30.33 -4.17 -4.97
C MET A 74 31.63 -3.49 -4.51
N PRO A 75 32.72 -4.23 -4.20
CA PRO A 75 34.01 -3.61 -3.97
C PRO A 75 34.56 -3.11 -5.32
N ARG A 76 34.87 -1.81 -5.38
CA ARG A 76 35.41 -1.15 -6.56
C ARG A 76 36.83 -1.66 -6.85
N ILE A 77 36.97 -2.61 -7.76
CA ILE A 77 38.28 -2.92 -8.37
C ILE A 77 38.61 -1.81 -9.39
N MET A 78 39.59 -0.98 -9.05
CA MET A 78 40.22 -0.05 -10.00
C MET A 78 41.24 -0.81 -10.85
N PRO A 79 41.22 -0.72 -12.19
CA PRO A 79 42.33 -1.17 -13.01
C PRO A 79 43.38 -0.04 -13.16
N ARG A 80 44.67 -0.43 -13.20
CA ARG A 80 45.73 0.40 -13.79
C ARG A 80 45.72 0.23 -15.31
#